data_AF-A0A9X1H6X2-F1
#
_entry.id   AF-A0A9X1H6X2-F1
#
_cell.length_a   1.000
_cell.length_b   1.000
_cell.length_c   1.000
_cell.angle_alpha   90.00
_cell.angle_beta   90.00
_cell.angle_gamma   90.00
#
_symmetry.space_group_name_H-M   'P 1'
#
loop_
_entity.id
_entity.type
_entity.pdbx_description
1 polymer ?
#
loop_
_entity_poly.entity_id
_entity_poly.type
_entity_poly.pdbx_seq_one_letter_code
_entity_poly.pdbx_strand_id
1 'polypeptide(L)'
;MKKITLLLIMFGLSISTTNLTAQVYYSTTMNGGNTYVSMPGSFAGYAWGGIPNYTFDNTTAKTITIEITNFDATNPSVGNTIYINFSRSGFGIAPLGWGSDNLTVLKTLSAADFTNGAATVVISLPTGTLPIAETPGYVQGYNYILQIVGSNPSTDQNYVNYVVGVTETLSTKKTNRNTVAFYPNPATEVVTFNADLETKTYKVLSMSGALVKETAATSSLNVSDLSKGTYIIATDAGSGKLIKE
;
A
#
# COMPACT_ATOMS: atom_id res chain seq x y z
N MET A 1 2.86 81.41 -41.81
CA MET A 1 3.93 80.72 -41.07
C MET A 1 3.62 80.76 -39.58
N LYS A 2 3.12 79.66 -39.01
CA LYS A 2 3.08 79.40 -37.56
C LYS A 2 3.57 77.97 -37.37
N LYS A 3 4.69 77.84 -36.67
CA LYS A 3 5.32 76.57 -36.23
C LYS A 3 4.75 76.19 -34.85
N ILE A 4 4.94 74.92 -34.46
CA ILE A 4 4.96 74.38 -33.07
C ILE A 4 3.54 74.18 -32.48
N THR A 5 3.06 73.02 -32.00
CA THR A 5 3.67 71.77 -31.48
C THR A 5 2.68 70.62 -31.71
N LEU A 6 3.09 69.52 -32.36
CA LEU A 6 2.38 68.24 -32.28
C LEU A 6 3.13 67.43 -31.21
N LEU A 7 2.61 67.40 -29.98
CA LEU A 7 3.21 66.63 -28.90
C LEU A 7 2.88 65.15 -29.14
N LEU A 8 3.91 64.44 -29.57
CA LEU A 8 3.96 63.00 -29.75
C LEU A 8 3.78 62.31 -28.39
N ILE A 9 2.57 61.85 -28.05
CA ILE A 9 2.36 60.89 -26.96
C ILE A 9 2.60 59.49 -27.56
N MET A 10 3.86 59.22 -27.85
CA MET A 10 4.42 57.87 -28.02
C MET A 10 5.38 57.70 -26.87
N PHE A 11 4.97 57.08 -25.77
CA PHE A 11 5.87 56.35 -24.85
C PHE A 11 5.03 55.61 -23.83
N GLY A 12 5.15 54.27 -23.81
CA GLY A 12 4.67 53.46 -22.68
C GLY A 12 3.64 52.38 -22.98
N LEU A 13 3.61 51.78 -24.17
CA LEU A 13 3.13 50.39 -24.25
C LEU A 13 4.32 49.48 -23.88
N SER A 14 4.53 49.29 -22.58
CA SER A 14 5.34 48.18 -22.11
C SER A 14 4.59 46.91 -22.47
N ILE A 15 4.97 46.30 -23.59
CA ILE A 15 4.61 44.93 -23.94
C ILE A 15 5.27 44.08 -22.85
N SER A 16 4.51 43.77 -21.81
CA SER A 16 4.88 42.75 -20.84
C SER A 16 4.85 41.43 -21.61
N THR A 17 6.02 40.96 -22.02
CA THR A 17 6.19 39.55 -22.34
C THR A 17 6.28 38.81 -21.01
N THR A 18 5.18 38.75 -20.26
CA THR A 18 4.97 37.62 -19.38
C THR A 18 4.89 36.41 -20.30
N ASN A 19 6.04 35.78 -20.52
CA ASN A 19 6.05 34.38 -20.89
C ASN A 19 5.24 33.69 -19.80
N LEU A 20 3.97 33.41 -20.07
CA LEU A 20 3.24 32.37 -19.35
C LEU A 20 3.94 31.07 -19.75
N THR A 21 5.08 30.79 -19.15
CA THR A 21 5.50 29.41 -18.95
C THR A 21 4.30 28.76 -18.27
N ALA A 22 3.70 27.77 -18.94
CA ALA A 22 2.67 26.94 -18.34
C ALA A 22 3.19 26.54 -16.95
N GLN A 23 2.52 27.03 -15.89
CA GLN A 23 2.98 26.78 -14.53
C GLN A 23 2.83 25.29 -14.27
N VAL A 24 3.93 24.57 -14.45
CA VAL A 24 4.09 23.21 -13.96
C VAL A 24 4.15 23.35 -12.45
N TYR A 25 3.08 22.93 -11.77
CA TYR A 25 2.92 23.14 -10.33
C TYR A 25 3.92 22.30 -9.51
N TYR A 26 4.16 21.06 -9.95
CA TYR A 26 5.27 20.19 -9.59
C TYR A 26 5.20 18.95 -10.51
N SER A 27 6.22 18.11 -10.50
CA SER A 27 6.23 16.83 -11.22
C SER A 27 6.64 15.69 -10.31
N THR A 28 6.07 14.51 -10.53
CA THR A 28 6.28 13.33 -9.69
C THR A 28 6.67 12.12 -10.52
N THR A 29 7.69 11.41 -10.08
CA THR A 29 8.11 10.10 -10.60
C THR A 29 8.06 9.10 -9.47
N MET A 30 7.60 7.88 -9.74
CA MET A 30 7.62 6.78 -8.76
C MET A 30 8.55 5.69 -9.23
N ASN A 31 9.47 5.26 -8.36
CA ASN A 31 10.44 4.19 -8.59
C ASN A 31 11.20 4.32 -9.93
N GLY A 32 11.51 5.54 -10.37
CA GLY A 32 12.19 5.81 -11.64
C GLY A 32 11.35 5.55 -12.90
N GLY A 33 10.03 5.42 -12.76
CA GLY A 33 9.10 5.27 -13.88
C GLY A 33 8.84 6.57 -14.65
N ASN A 34 7.66 6.68 -15.25
CA ASN A 34 7.26 7.90 -15.96
C ASN A 34 7.10 9.08 -14.99
N THR A 35 7.42 10.28 -15.48
CA THR A 35 7.21 11.55 -14.79
C THR A 35 5.84 12.12 -15.13
N TYR A 36 5.12 12.56 -14.11
CA TYR A 36 3.78 13.14 -14.24
C TYR A 36 3.73 14.55 -13.69
N VAL A 37 3.03 15.44 -14.37
CA VAL A 37 2.90 16.85 -14.00
C VAL A 37 1.56 17.07 -13.29
N SER A 38 1.55 17.80 -12.18
CA SER A 38 0.31 18.20 -11.53
C SER A 38 -0.43 19.28 -12.34
N MET A 39 -1.77 19.19 -12.40
CA MET A 39 -2.63 20.08 -13.18
C MET A 39 -3.83 20.61 -12.36
N PRO A 40 -4.32 21.84 -12.65
CA PRO A 40 -5.49 22.43 -11.99
C PRO A 40 -6.77 21.64 -12.22
N GLY A 41 -7.51 21.32 -11.17
CA GLY A 41 -8.85 20.73 -11.26
C GLY A 41 -8.90 19.33 -11.87
N SER A 42 -7.75 18.70 -12.15
CA SER A 42 -7.72 17.32 -12.60
C SER A 42 -7.74 16.40 -11.38
N PHE A 43 -8.85 15.71 -11.17
CA PHE A 43 -8.76 14.33 -10.72
C PHE A 43 -8.02 13.58 -11.83
N ALA A 44 -6.73 13.31 -11.65
CA ALA A 44 -6.02 12.37 -12.51
C ALA A 44 -6.81 11.04 -12.46
N GLY A 45 -7.56 10.73 -13.54
CA GLY A 45 -8.45 9.58 -13.64
C GLY A 45 -9.87 9.83 -14.16
N TYR A 46 -10.35 11.08 -14.27
CA TYR A 46 -11.69 11.36 -14.83
C TYR A 46 -11.68 11.63 -16.34
N ALA A 47 -11.06 10.75 -17.11
CA ALA A 47 -11.40 10.64 -18.52
C ALA A 47 -12.69 9.80 -18.60
N TRP A 48 -13.77 10.36 -19.16
CA TRP A 48 -14.98 9.61 -19.55
C TRP A 48 -14.57 8.53 -20.58
N GLY A 49 -14.07 7.39 -20.11
CA GLY A 49 -13.42 6.39 -20.96
C GLY A 49 -12.64 5.28 -20.24
N GLY A 50 -12.62 5.26 -18.91
CA GLY A 50 -11.84 4.27 -18.17
C GLY A 50 -10.47 4.81 -17.79
N ILE A 51 -9.95 4.30 -16.69
CA ILE A 51 -8.92 4.97 -15.91
C ILE A 51 -7.55 4.77 -16.57
N PRO A 52 -6.81 5.81 -17.01
CA PRO A 52 -5.38 5.67 -17.27
C PRO A 52 -4.66 5.72 -15.93
N ASN A 53 -4.90 4.70 -15.10
CA ASN A 53 -4.28 4.58 -13.79
C ASN A 53 -2.85 4.12 -13.97
N TYR A 54 -1.92 4.85 -13.37
CA TYR A 54 -0.52 4.43 -13.27
C TYR A 54 -0.45 3.32 -12.23
N THR A 55 -0.66 2.09 -12.67
CA THR A 55 -0.49 0.91 -11.83
C THR A 55 0.99 0.66 -11.63
N PHE A 56 1.39 0.58 -10.37
CA PHE A 56 2.68 0.00 -10.01
C PHE A 56 2.44 -1.23 -9.16
N ASP A 57 3.13 -2.30 -9.51
CA ASP A 57 3.11 -3.53 -8.75
C ASP A 57 4.14 -3.43 -7.61
N ASN A 58 3.67 -3.64 -6.39
CA ASN A 58 4.49 -3.65 -5.18
C ASN A 58 4.78 -5.09 -4.70
N THR A 59 4.71 -6.09 -5.59
CA THR A 59 5.02 -7.51 -5.31
C THR A 59 6.35 -7.72 -4.58
N THR A 60 7.37 -6.91 -4.85
CA THR A 60 8.74 -7.13 -4.34
C THR A 60 9.26 -6.04 -3.42
N ALA A 61 8.66 -4.84 -3.42
CA ALA A 61 9.12 -3.71 -2.62
C ALA A 61 8.20 -3.50 -1.41
N LYS A 62 8.76 -3.16 -0.25
CA LYS A 62 7.95 -2.69 0.91
C LYS A 62 7.83 -1.17 0.95
N THR A 63 8.57 -0.51 0.06
CA THR A 63 8.77 0.93 0.04
C THR A 63 8.63 1.46 -1.37
N ILE A 64 8.05 2.64 -1.50
CA ILE A 64 7.92 3.37 -2.77
C ILE A 64 8.84 4.58 -2.67
N THR A 65 9.70 4.74 -3.65
CA THR A 65 10.51 5.94 -3.83
C THR A 65 9.76 6.91 -4.75
N ILE A 66 9.53 8.11 -4.26
CA ILE A 66 8.85 9.20 -4.97
C ILE A 66 9.85 10.32 -5.18
N GLU A 67 10.07 10.69 -6.42
CA GLU A 67 10.83 11.87 -6.78
C GLU A 67 9.86 12.99 -7.12
N ILE A 68 10.00 14.12 -6.46
CA ILE A 68 9.22 15.33 -6.70
C ILE A 68 10.18 16.38 -7.23
N THR A 69 9.81 17.05 -8.32
CA THR A 69 10.61 18.10 -8.97
C THR A 69 9.73 19.31 -9.30
N ASN A 70 10.36 20.44 -9.59
CA ASN A 70 9.69 21.70 -9.94
C ASN A 70 8.69 22.19 -8.88
N PHE A 71 8.87 21.82 -7.61
CA PHE A 71 8.04 22.34 -6.54
C PHE A 71 8.40 23.80 -6.24
N ASP A 72 7.39 24.66 -6.31
CA ASP A 72 7.50 26.06 -5.96
C ASP A 72 6.59 26.36 -4.75
N ALA A 73 7.21 26.49 -3.58
CA ALA A 73 6.51 26.78 -2.32
C ALA A 73 5.86 28.18 -2.30
N THR A 74 6.25 29.06 -3.23
CA THR A 74 5.64 30.40 -3.38
C THR A 74 4.41 30.37 -4.28
N ASN A 75 4.17 29.26 -4.99
CA ASN A 75 3.05 29.13 -5.90
C ASN A 75 1.72 29.15 -5.11
N PRO A 76 0.85 30.15 -5.33
CA PRO A 76 -0.41 30.31 -4.59
C PRO A 76 -1.50 29.33 -5.03
N SER A 77 -1.21 28.34 -5.89
CA SER A 77 -2.12 27.24 -6.20
C SER A 77 -1.70 25.92 -5.56
N VAL A 78 -0.41 25.75 -5.27
CA VAL A 78 0.16 24.55 -4.62
C VAL A 78 0.31 24.76 -3.12
N GLY A 79 0.64 25.98 -2.72
CA GLY A 79 1.01 26.29 -1.34
C GLY A 79 2.40 25.78 -0.98
N ASN A 80 2.69 25.79 0.32
CA ASN A 80 4.04 25.53 0.86
C ASN A 80 4.23 24.11 1.39
N THR A 81 3.23 23.24 1.22
CA THR A 81 3.20 21.90 1.81
C THR A 81 2.70 20.89 0.78
N ILE A 82 3.33 19.71 0.71
CA ILE A 82 2.85 18.56 -0.06
C ILE A 82 2.48 17.43 0.90
N TYR A 83 1.32 16.82 0.69
CA TYR A 83 0.88 15.61 1.36
C TYR A 83 0.97 14.41 0.43
N ILE A 84 1.56 13.34 0.93
CA ILE A 84 1.53 12.02 0.30
C ILE A 84 0.55 11.19 1.09
N ASN A 85 -0.62 10.95 0.50
CA ASN A 85 -1.76 10.32 1.12
C ASN A 85 -2.01 8.96 0.52
N PHE A 86 -2.48 8.03 1.33
CA PHE A 86 -2.89 6.72 0.89
C PHE A 86 -4.31 6.47 1.34
N SER A 87 -5.19 6.13 0.41
CA SER A 87 -6.62 5.96 0.68
C SER A 87 -7.18 4.80 -0.12
N ARG A 88 -8.35 4.35 0.29
CA ARG A 88 -9.16 3.42 -0.46
C ARG A 88 -10.31 4.19 -1.09
N SER A 89 -10.42 4.16 -2.41
CA SER A 89 -11.42 4.92 -3.17
C SER A 89 -12.36 3.97 -3.92
N GLY A 90 -13.67 4.17 -3.75
CA GLY A 90 -14.71 3.44 -4.44
C GLY A 90 -14.96 3.97 -5.85
N PHE A 91 -15.35 3.07 -6.76
CA PHE A 91 -15.67 3.40 -8.14
C PHE A 91 -17.02 2.80 -8.55
N GLY A 92 -18.11 3.31 -7.97
CA GLY A 92 -19.47 3.02 -8.44
C GLY A 92 -20.44 2.64 -7.33
N ILE A 93 -20.47 1.36 -6.94
CA ILE A 93 -21.48 0.81 -6.01
C ILE A 93 -20.87 0.48 -4.63
N ALA A 94 -21.73 0.20 -3.65
CA ALA A 94 -21.40 -0.03 -2.25
C ALA A 94 -20.24 -1.06 -2.04
N PRO A 95 -19.46 -0.94 -0.94
CA PRO A 95 -19.74 -0.12 0.24
C PRO A 95 -19.33 1.36 0.12
N LEU A 96 -18.45 1.73 -0.81
CA LEU A 96 -17.90 3.10 -0.89
C LEU A 96 -18.57 4.01 -1.93
N GLY A 97 -19.26 3.46 -2.92
CA GLY A 97 -19.84 4.28 -3.98
C GLY A 97 -18.77 5.07 -4.74
N TRP A 98 -18.96 6.39 -4.87
CA TRP A 98 -17.96 7.36 -5.39
C TRP A 98 -17.20 8.08 -4.28
N GLY A 99 -16.98 7.42 -3.15
CA GLY A 99 -16.29 7.97 -1.97
C GLY A 99 -14.87 7.46 -1.80
N SER A 100 -14.21 7.94 -0.76
CA SER A 100 -12.94 7.40 -0.26
C SER A 100 -12.98 7.22 1.26
N ASP A 101 -12.31 6.19 1.76
CA ASP A 101 -12.06 5.98 3.17
C ASP A 101 -10.61 5.54 3.42
N ASN A 102 -10.28 5.19 4.66
CA ASN A 102 -8.94 4.76 5.07
C ASN A 102 -7.82 5.74 4.66
N LEU A 103 -8.15 7.03 4.60
CA LEU A 103 -7.19 8.09 4.29
C LEU A 103 -6.13 8.15 5.38
N THR A 104 -4.88 7.87 4.99
CA THR A 104 -3.70 7.93 5.84
C THR A 104 -2.70 8.86 5.19
N VAL A 105 -2.25 9.88 5.91
CA VAL A 105 -1.11 10.71 5.48
C VAL A 105 0.16 9.91 5.73
N LEU A 106 0.84 9.47 4.67
CA LEU A 106 2.10 8.73 4.76
C LEU A 106 3.30 9.66 4.96
N LYS A 107 3.24 10.85 4.37
CA LYS A 107 4.28 11.87 4.52
C LYS A 107 3.72 13.26 4.30
N THR A 108 4.24 14.22 5.07
CA THR A 108 4.07 15.65 4.82
C THR A 108 5.44 16.22 4.51
N LEU A 109 5.52 17.00 3.43
CA LEU A 109 6.70 17.72 3.00
C LEU A 109 6.42 19.21 3.06
N SER A 110 7.33 19.97 3.62
CA SER A 110 7.35 21.42 3.66
C SER A 110 8.38 21.95 2.65
N ALA A 111 8.40 23.26 2.43
CA ALA A 111 9.43 23.92 1.62
C ALA A 111 10.88 23.56 2.02
N ALA A 112 11.13 23.26 3.30
CA ALA A 112 12.45 22.90 3.81
C ALA A 112 12.91 21.49 3.37
N ASP A 113 11.99 20.62 2.96
CA ASP A 113 12.29 19.27 2.50
C ASP A 113 12.79 19.25 1.04
N PHE A 114 12.80 20.39 0.36
CA PHE A 114 13.20 20.53 -1.04
C PHE A 114 14.54 21.23 -1.18
N THR A 115 15.40 20.71 -2.05
CA THR A 115 16.60 21.39 -2.53
C THR A 115 16.39 21.78 -3.98
N ASN A 116 16.39 23.09 -4.27
CA ASN A 116 16.11 23.63 -5.62
C ASN A 116 14.79 23.12 -6.23
N GLY A 117 13.73 23.01 -5.41
CA GLY A 117 12.42 22.54 -5.85
C GLY A 117 12.34 21.03 -6.09
N ALA A 118 13.34 20.25 -5.66
CA ALA A 118 13.35 18.80 -5.78
C ALA A 118 13.47 18.09 -4.42
N ALA A 119 12.81 16.94 -4.30
CA ALA A 119 12.89 16.07 -3.13
C ALA A 119 12.74 14.59 -3.55
N THR A 120 13.46 13.70 -2.86
CA THR A 120 13.28 12.26 -2.99
C THR A 120 12.77 11.72 -1.67
N VAL A 121 11.65 11.01 -1.71
CA VAL A 121 10.93 10.53 -0.54
C VAL A 121 10.75 9.03 -0.64
N VAL A 122 11.09 8.32 0.44
CA VAL A 122 10.78 6.90 0.57
C VAL A 122 9.62 6.75 1.54
N ILE A 123 8.54 6.11 1.09
CA ILE A 123 7.36 5.81 1.92
C ILE A 123 7.16 4.31 2.02
N SER A 124 6.56 3.86 3.13
CA SER A 124 6.10 2.47 3.30
C SER A 124 4.58 2.44 3.25
N LEU A 125 4.02 1.44 2.57
CA LEU A 125 2.58 1.24 2.55
C LEU A 125 2.08 0.67 3.89
N PRO A 126 0.86 1.02 4.34
CA PRO A 126 0.28 0.43 5.54
C PRO A 126 0.14 -1.10 5.43
N THR A 127 0.36 -1.80 6.54
CA THR A 127 0.13 -3.26 6.63
C THR A 127 -1.36 -3.58 6.50
N GLY A 128 -1.71 -4.66 5.80
CA GLY A 128 -3.11 -5.06 5.59
C GLY A 128 -3.79 -4.35 4.42
N THR A 129 -3.00 -3.70 3.57
CA THR A 129 -3.44 -3.25 2.25
C THR A 129 -3.70 -4.47 1.37
N LEU A 130 -4.97 -4.70 1.04
CA LEU A 130 -5.37 -5.87 0.24
C LEU A 130 -5.07 -5.62 -1.25
N PRO A 131 -4.45 -6.59 -1.94
CA PRO A 131 -4.36 -6.66 -3.39
C PRO A 131 -5.68 -6.52 -4.09
N ILE A 132 -5.64 -5.93 -5.29
CA ILE A 132 -6.59 -6.29 -6.33
C ILE A 132 -5.82 -7.02 -7.41
N ALA A 133 -6.24 -8.25 -7.68
CA ALA A 133 -5.93 -8.90 -8.93
C ALA A 133 -6.57 -8.04 -10.04
N GLU A 134 -5.76 -7.42 -10.88
CA GLU A 134 -6.24 -6.75 -12.08
C GLU A 134 -7.06 -7.76 -12.87
N THR A 135 -8.38 -7.57 -12.88
CA THR A 135 -9.23 -8.31 -13.81
C THR A 135 -9.27 -7.49 -15.09
N PRO A 136 -8.86 -8.06 -16.24
CA PRO A 136 -9.05 -7.42 -17.54
C PRO A 136 -10.55 -7.28 -17.77
N GLY A 137 -11.07 -6.06 -17.58
CA GLY A 137 -12.50 -5.78 -17.60
C GLY A 137 -12.97 -5.29 -16.24
N TYR A 138 -13.20 -3.99 -16.18
CA TYR A 138 -13.80 -3.22 -15.09
C TYR A 138 -15.01 -3.93 -14.44
N VAL A 139 -14.89 -4.39 -13.18
CA VAL A 139 -16.04 -4.84 -12.39
C VAL A 139 -15.92 -4.43 -10.92
N GLN A 140 -16.81 -3.54 -10.48
CA GLN A 140 -17.30 -3.29 -9.11
C GLN A 140 -16.33 -3.54 -7.93
N GLY A 141 -15.84 -2.46 -7.31
CA GLY A 141 -15.02 -2.52 -6.09
C GLY A 141 -14.47 -1.16 -5.63
N TYR A 142 -13.38 -1.20 -4.85
CA TYR A 142 -12.59 -0.05 -4.42
C TYR A 142 -11.12 -0.23 -4.81
N ASN A 143 -10.37 0.82 -5.11
CA ASN A 143 -8.92 0.75 -5.33
C ASN A 143 -8.16 1.38 -4.17
N TYR A 144 -6.97 0.86 -3.87
CA TYR A 144 -6.00 1.61 -3.07
C TYR A 144 -5.24 2.59 -3.97
N ILE A 145 -5.26 3.85 -3.56
CA ILE A 145 -4.69 4.96 -4.32
C ILE A 145 -3.67 5.67 -3.44
N LEU A 146 -2.51 5.92 -4.03
CA LEU A 146 -1.50 6.82 -3.50
C LEU A 146 -1.67 8.18 -4.18
N GLN A 147 -1.92 9.21 -3.39
CA GLN A 147 -2.22 10.56 -3.85
C GLN A 147 -1.11 11.51 -3.40
N ILE A 148 -0.61 12.34 -4.32
CA ILE A 148 0.35 13.39 -4.02
C ILE A 148 -0.33 14.74 -4.24
N VAL A 149 -0.47 15.51 -3.17
CA VAL A 149 -1.35 16.68 -3.11
C VAL A 149 -0.58 17.89 -2.61
N GLY A 150 -0.62 19.00 -3.35
CA GLY A 150 -0.15 20.30 -2.88
C GLY A 150 -1.21 21.04 -2.08
N SER A 151 -0.85 21.51 -0.87
CA SER A 151 -1.77 22.17 0.05
C SER A 151 -1.94 23.66 -0.14
N ASN A 152 -2.91 24.04 -0.98
CA ASN A 152 -3.56 25.33 -1.09
C ASN A 152 -4.69 25.60 -0.07
N PRO A 153 -4.62 26.44 0.99
CA PRO A 153 -5.81 26.76 1.82
C PRO A 153 -6.92 27.52 1.08
N SER A 154 -6.63 28.07 -0.10
CA SER A 154 -7.48 29.00 -0.84
C SER A 154 -7.93 28.52 -2.23
N THR A 155 -7.47 27.36 -2.71
CA THR A 155 -7.57 27.01 -4.14
C THR A 155 -8.15 25.62 -4.49
N ASP A 156 -8.89 24.92 -3.62
CA ASP A 156 -9.53 23.61 -3.91
C ASP A 156 -8.64 22.65 -4.73
N GLN A 157 -7.71 22.03 -4.02
CA GLN A 157 -6.42 21.47 -4.46
C GLN A 157 -6.41 20.46 -5.63
N ASN A 158 -5.20 20.27 -6.18
CA ASN A 158 -4.87 19.39 -7.30
C ASN A 158 -4.28 18.04 -6.86
N TYR A 159 -4.66 16.95 -7.53
CA TYR A 159 -4.30 15.58 -7.16
C TYR A 159 -3.53 14.86 -8.28
N VAL A 160 -2.34 14.33 -7.99
CA VAL A 160 -1.74 13.24 -8.80
C VAL A 160 -2.07 11.92 -8.13
N ASN A 161 -2.79 11.04 -8.83
CA ASN A 161 -3.22 9.74 -8.32
C ASN A 161 -2.41 8.61 -8.98
N TYR A 162 -1.92 7.68 -8.17
CA TYR A 162 -1.30 6.44 -8.59
C TYR A 162 -2.08 5.26 -8.01
N VAL A 163 -2.30 4.22 -8.80
CA VAL A 163 -2.95 3.01 -8.31
C VAL A 163 -1.91 2.00 -7.87
N VAL A 164 -2.13 1.47 -6.68
CA VAL A 164 -1.21 0.55 -6.05
C VAL A 164 -1.71 -0.88 -6.27
N GLY A 165 -1.04 -1.61 -7.15
CA GLY A 165 -1.17 -3.06 -7.25
C GLY A 165 -0.39 -3.70 -6.11
N VAL A 166 -1.04 -3.98 -4.99
CA VAL A 166 -0.44 -4.81 -3.94
C VAL A 166 -0.63 -6.26 -4.35
N THR A 167 0.36 -7.13 -4.18
CA THR A 167 0.15 -8.59 -4.21
C THR A 167 0.48 -9.12 -2.83
N GLU A 168 -0.41 -9.92 -2.26
CA GLU A 168 -0.22 -10.44 -0.92
C GLU A 168 0.91 -11.45 -0.95
N THR A 169 2.00 -11.17 -0.24
CA THR A 169 2.83 -12.25 0.29
C THR A 169 2.16 -12.72 1.57
N LEU A 170 1.66 -13.96 1.58
CA LEU A 170 1.04 -14.62 2.72
C LEU A 170 1.84 -14.31 3.99
N SER A 171 1.28 -13.49 4.88
CA SER A 171 1.99 -13.05 6.08
C SER A 171 2.16 -14.24 7.02
N THR A 172 3.39 -14.73 7.17
CA THR A 172 3.74 -15.58 8.31
C THR A 172 3.90 -14.66 9.53
N LYS A 173 2.79 -14.19 10.13
CA LYS A 173 2.86 -13.82 11.54
C LYS A 173 3.44 -15.04 12.24
N LYS A 174 4.68 -14.92 12.73
CA LYS A 174 5.34 -15.94 13.54
C LYS A 174 4.45 -16.14 14.75
N THR A 175 3.52 -17.09 14.64
CA THR A 175 2.66 -17.43 15.75
C THR A 175 3.60 -18.11 16.71
N ASN A 176 3.91 -17.45 17.83
CA ASN A 176 4.57 -18.08 18.97
C ASN A 176 3.60 -19.15 19.52
N ARG A 177 3.47 -20.26 18.79
CA ARG A 177 2.78 -21.45 19.28
C ARG A 177 3.81 -22.16 20.13
N ASN A 178 3.48 -22.38 21.40
CA ASN A 178 4.23 -23.29 22.24
C ASN A 178 4.38 -24.62 21.49
N THR A 179 5.62 -25.02 21.24
CA THR A 179 5.94 -26.28 20.57
C THR A 179 5.93 -27.39 21.60
N VAL A 180 5.08 -28.38 21.39
CA VAL A 180 5.04 -29.59 22.23
C VAL A 180 6.13 -30.53 21.75
N ALA A 181 7.05 -30.90 22.64
CA ALA A 181 8.10 -31.88 22.38
C ALA A 181 7.62 -33.29 22.73
N PHE A 182 7.91 -34.24 21.83
CA PHE A 182 7.61 -35.66 22.01
C PHE A 182 8.61 -36.51 21.22
N TYR A 183 8.76 -37.76 21.64
CA TYR A 183 9.76 -38.69 21.11
C TYR A 183 9.26 -40.14 21.14
N PRO A 184 9.70 -41.00 20.21
CA PRO A 184 10.50 -40.69 19.04
C PRO A 184 9.69 -39.90 17.99
N ASN A 185 10.40 -39.18 17.11
CA ASN A 185 9.82 -38.53 15.94
C ASN A 185 10.91 -38.46 14.84
N PRO A 186 10.85 -39.28 13.78
CA PRO A 186 9.70 -40.11 13.36
C PRO A 186 9.32 -41.24 14.33
N ALA A 187 8.04 -41.61 14.33
CA ALA A 187 7.47 -42.62 15.23
C ALA A 187 6.84 -43.78 14.43
N THR A 188 6.94 -44.99 14.97
CA THR A 188 6.33 -46.20 14.38
C THR A 188 5.03 -46.59 15.10
N GLU A 189 5.02 -46.63 16.42
CA GLU A 189 3.89 -47.15 17.20
C GLU A 189 3.42 -46.22 18.32
N VAL A 190 4.34 -45.62 19.07
CA VAL A 190 4.03 -44.81 20.25
C VAL A 190 4.92 -43.58 20.25
N VAL A 191 4.35 -42.45 20.67
CA VAL A 191 5.11 -41.25 21.06
C VAL A 191 4.92 -40.97 22.54
N THR A 192 5.98 -40.51 23.18
CA THR A 192 6.04 -40.15 24.59
C THR A 192 6.26 -38.65 24.71
N PHE A 193 5.54 -38.02 25.64
CA PHE A 193 5.62 -36.59 25.90
C PHE A 193 6.52 -36.31 27.11
N ASN A 194 7.01 -35.08 27.22
CA ASN A 194 7.77 -34.68 28.40
C ASN A 194 6.87 -34.76 29.66
N ALA A 195 7.44 -35.16 30.79
CA ALA A 195 6.70 -35.35 32.05
C ALA A 195 6.02 -34.06 32.54
N ASP A 196 6.59 -32.91 32.20
CA ASP A 196 6.08 -31.58 32.56
C ASP A 196 4.98 -31.07 31.62
N LEU A 197 4.57 -31.85 30.62
CA LEU A 197 3.49 -31.45 29.72
C LEU A 197 2.13 -31.62 30.40
N GLU A 198 1.61 -30.54 30.96
CA GLU A 198 0.24 -30.49 31.46
C GLU A 198 -0.74 -30.34 30.29
N THR A 199 -1.51 -31.39 30.01
CA THR A 199 -2.56 -31.38 28.99
C THR A 199 -3.69 -32.34 29.33
N LYS A 200 -4.90 -32.04 28.86
CA LYS A 200 -6.08 -32.90 29.06
C LYS A 200 -6.32 -33.88 27.92
N THR A 201 -5.93 -33.52 26.71
CA THR A 201 -6.27 -34.27 25.48
C THR A 201 -5.20 -34.14 24.42
N TYR A 202 -4.93 -35.25 23.74
CA TYR A 202 -4.16 -35.27 22.50
C TYR A 202 -5.11 -35.34 21.31
N LYS A 203 -4.98 -34.37 20.39
CA LYS A 203 -5.68 -34.37 19.10
C LYS A 203 -4.68 -34.53 17.99
N VAL A 204 -4.85 -35.53 17.15
CA VAL A 204 -4.04 -35.74 15.94
C VAL A 204 -4.82 -35.23 14.75
N LEU A 205 -4.24 -34.28 14.04
CA LEU A 205 -4.77 -33.71 12.82
C LEU A 205 -3.93 -34.18 11.63
N SER A 206 -4.58 -34.49 10.53
CA SER A 206 -3.91 -34.66 9.23
C SER A 206 -3.39 -33.32 8.69
N MET A 207 -2.59 -33.36 7.62
CA MET A 207 -2.08 -32.14 6.96
C MET A 207 -3.18 -31.25 6.37
N SER A 208 -4.37 -31.79 6.08
CA SER A 208 -5.54 -31.00 5.66
C SER A 208 -6.31 -30.38 6.83
N GLY A 209 -5.88 -30.63 8.08
CA GLY A 209 -6.54 -30.15 9.29
C GLY A 209 -7.67 -31.05 9.80
N ALA A 210 -7.97 -32.16 9.13
CA ALA A 210 -8.99 -33.10 9.60
C ALA A 210 -8.52 -33.82 10.88
N LEU A 211 -9.38 -33.90 11.89
CA LEU A 211 -9.16 -34.67 13.11
C LEU A 211 -9.22 -36.16 12.80
N VAL A 212 -8.12 -36.88 13.06
CA VAL A 212 -7.98 -38.31 12.78
C VAL A 212 -7.90 -39.17 14.03
N LYS A 213 -7.53 -38.58 15.18
CA LYS A 213 -7.53 -39.25 16.48
C LYS A 213 -7.68 -38.22 17.60
N GLU A 214 -8.48 -38.55 18.61
CA GLU A 214 -8.61 -37.79 19.85
C GLU A 214 -8.59 -38.75 21.03
N THR A 215 -7.76 -38.48 22.03
CA THR A 215 -7.68 -39.30 23.24
C THR A 215 -7.43 -38.42 24.47
N ALA A 216 -7.84 -38.90 25.64
CA ALA A 216 -7.40 -38.34 26.91
C ALA A 216 -5.87 -38.37 27.00
N ALA A 217 -5.30 -37.31 27.58
CA ALA A 217 -3.86 -37.20 27.73
C ALA A 217 -3.33 -38.19 28.76
N THR A 218 -2.25 -38.87 28.39
CA THR A 218 -1.41 -39.69 29.26
C THR A 218 0.06 -39.32 29.00
N SER A 219 1.04 -39.97 29.62
CA SER A 219 2.46 -39.74 29.28
C SER A 219 2.82 -40.17 27.84
N SER A 220 1.94 -40.91 27.16
CA SER A 220 2.17 -41.41 25.80
C SER A 220 0.92 -41.37 24.92
N LEU A 221 1.11 -41.55 23.63
CA LEU A 221 0.07 -41.66 22.62
C LEU A 221 0.43 -42.78 21.64
N ASN A 222 -0.44 -43.78 21.53
CA ASN A 222 -0.34 -44.78 20.49
C ASN A 222 -0.79 -44.19 19.15
N VAL A 223 0.07 -44.33 18.14
CA VAL A 223 -0.09 -43.85 16.76
C VAL A 223 0.04 -44.97 15.72
N SER A 224 0.05 -46.25 16.13
CA SER A 224 0.30 -47.39 15.25
C SER A 224 -0.78 -47.59 14.17
N ASP A 225 -2.00 -47.14 14.47
CA ASP A 225 -3.16 -47.14 13.57
C ASP A 225 -3.13 -46.02 12.51
N LEU A 226 -2.23 -45.05 12.64
CA LEU A 226 -2.06 -44.00 11.64
C LEU A 226 -1.30 -44.54 10.43
N SER A 227 -1.75 -44.15 9.24
CA SER A 227 -1.00 -44.38 8.01
C SER A 227 0.31 -43.60 8.01
N LYS A 228 1.30 -44.06 7.22
CA LYS A 228 2.56 -43.33 7.06
C LYS A 228 2.30 -41.92 6.54
N GLY A 229 2.90 -40.90 7.16
CA GLY A 229 2.63 -39.53 6.78
C GLY A 229 3.00 -38.48 7.82
N THR A 230 2.71 -37.23 7.52
CA THR A 230 2.89 -36.11 8.45
C THR A 230 1.57 -35.75 9.11
N TYR A 231 1.61 -35.51 10.41
CA TYR A 231 0.48 -35.14 11.24
C TYR A 231 0.83 -33.98 12.17
N ILE A 232 -0.18 -33.32 12.72
CA ILE A 232 -0.03 -32.33 13.78
C ILE A 232 -0.65 -32.90 15.05
N ILE A 233 0.14 -33.04 16.10
CA ILE A 233 -0.37 -33.27 17.45
C ILE A 233 -0.68 -31.91 18.05
N ALA A 234 -1.95 -31.68 18.38
CA ALA A 234 -2.45 -30.49 19.03
C ALA A 234 -2.91 -30.83 20.46
N THR A 235 -2.53 -29.97 21.39
CA THR A 235 -2.91 -30.00 22.80
C THR A 235 -3.40 -28.61 23.20
N ASP A 236 -3.92 -28.48 24.42
CA ASP A 236 -4.18 -27.18 25.05
C ASP A 236 -2.90 -26.40 25.37
N ALA A 237 -1.79 -27.09 25.64
CA ALA A 237 -0.48 -26.48 25.89
C ALA A 237 0.27 -26.05 24.61
N GLY A 238 -0.06 -26.58 23.44
CA GLY A 238 0.63 -26.25 22.19
C GLY A 238 0.42 -27.25 21.06
N SER A 239 1.32 -27.26 20.08
CA SER A 239 1.27 -28.24 18.99
C SER A 239 2.68 -28.65 18.52
N GLY A 240 2.79 -29.84 17.94
CA GLY A 240 4.03 -30.33 17.33
C GLY A 240 3.77 -31.20 16.10
N LYS A 241 4.74 -31.22 15.18
CA LYS A 241 4.67 -32.00 13.94
C LYS A 241 5.14 -33.43 14.19
N LEU A 242 4.30 -34.42 13.90
CA LEU A 242 4.62 -35.84 13.96
C LEU A 242 4.90 -36.37 12.55
N ILE A 243 5.94 -37.19 12.41
CA ILE A 243 6.22 -38.00 11.22
C ILE A 243 5.95 -39.46 11.60
N LYS A 244 4.98 -40.11 10.95
CA LYS A 244 4.64 -41.53 11.14
C LYS A 244 5.32 -42.37 10.05
N GLU A 245 6.08 -43.37 10.46
CA GLU A 245 6.76 -44.35 9.58
C GLU A 245 6.03 -45.68 9.46
#